data_AF-D3SGJ8-F1
#
_entry.id   AF-D3SGJ8-F1
#
_cell.length_a   1.000
_cell.length_b   1.000
_cell.length_c   1.000
_cell.angle_alpha   90.00
_cell.angle_beta   90.00
_cell.angle_gamma   90.00
#
_symmetry.space_group_name_H-M   'P 1'
#
loop_
_entity.id
_entity.type
_entity.pdbx_description
1 polymer ?
#
loop_
_entity_poly.entity_id
_entity_poly.type
_entity_poly.pdbx_seq_one_letter_code
_entity_poly.pdbx_strand_id
1 'polypeptide(L)'
;MIAGYASLGPELLAKMLGKTRQAVKWRAWYFGIPHTPQKGAPKWTQEDIEALKQQWEAGRLAALRAAFPERTESAIKTRVWEHIAPASRDAQTREDDRQRHKAYKALLNSATR
;
A
#
# COMPACT_ATOMS: atom_id res chain seq x y z
N MET A 1 9.67 26.25 -6.12
CA MET A 1 9.08 25.44 -7.23
C MET A 1 9.01 23.99 -6.77
N ILE A 2 7.89 23.25 -6.92
CA ILE A 2 7.72 21.87 -6.40
C ILE A 2 8.31 20.80 -7.34
N ALA A 3 9.11 21.21 -8.33
CA ALA A 3 9.74 20.36 -9.33
C ALA A 3 10.55 19.18 -8.73
N GLY A 4 11.07 19.30 -7.50
CA GLY A 4 11.79 18.22 -6.81
C GLY A 4 10.91 17.17 -6.12
N TYR A 5 9.58 17.20 -6.26
CA TYR A 5 8.67 16.32 -5.48
C TYR A 5 8.84 14.84 -5.79
N ALA A 6 9.04 14.50 -7.07
CA ALA A 6 9.24 13.12 -7.49
C ALA A 6 10.59 12.54 -7.04
N SER A 7 11.60 13.38 -6.82
CA SER A 7 12.98 12.97 -6.48
C SER A 7 13.31 13.09 -4.99
N LEU A 8 12.91 14.17 -4.33
CA LEU A 8 13.24 14.48 -2.93
C LEU A 8 12.17 13.98 -1.96
N GLY A 9 10.96 13.73 -2.44
CA GLY A 9 9.83 13.34 -1.61
C GLY A 9 9.25 14.45 -0.73
N PRO A 10 8.09 14.21 -0.10
CA PRO A 10 7.33 15.24 0.60
C PRO A 10 7.95 15.68 1.92
N GLU A 11 8.67 14.81 2.66
CA GLU A 11 9.32 15.18 3.92
C GLU A 11 10.46 16.18 3.73
N LEU A 12 11.38 15.94 2.78
CA LEU A 12 12.55 16.79 2.59
C LEU A 12 12.17 18.15 2.02
N LEU A 13 11.24 18.18 1.06
CA LEU A 13 10.70 19.42 0.51
C LEU A 13 9.95 20.25 1.56
N ALA A 14 9.24 19.61 2.48
CA ALA A 14 8.58 20.32 3.57
C ALA A 14 9.58 21.10 4.42
N LYS A 15 10.71 20.46 4.78
CA LYS A 15 11.80 21.11 5.52
C LYS A 15 12.46 22.23 4.72
N MET A 16 12.79 22.01 3.46
CA MET A 16 13.44 23.00 2.60
C MET A 16 12.58 24.24 2.34
N LEU A 17 11.26 24.05 2.22
CA LEU A 17 10.32 25.13 1.91
C LEU A 17 9.72 25.78 3.17
N GLY A 18 10.03 25.28 4.37
CA GLY A 18 9.39 25.72 5.62
C GLY A 18 7.87 25.52 5.60
N LYS A 19 7.39 24.46 4.96
CA LYS A 19 5.97 24.14 4.81
C LYS A 19 5.63 22.82 5.48
N THR A 20 4.34 22.60 5.74
CA THR A 20 3.89 21.29 6.21
C THR A 20 3.97 20.27 5.09
N ARG A 21 4.24 19.01 5.46
CA ARG A 21 4.18 17.87 4.54
C ARG A 21 2.87 17.82 3.76
N GLN A 22 1.75 18.10 4.43
CA GLN A 22 0.41 18.13 3.84
C GLN A 22 0.30 19.18 2.72
N ALA A 23 0.81 20.40 2.95
CA ALA A 23 0.78 21.48 1.97
C ALA A 23 1.61 21.15 0.73
N VAL A 24 2.77 20.51 0.90
CA VAL A 24 3.62 20.06 -0.20
C VAL A 24 2.91 18.97 -1.03
N LYS A 25 2.26 17.99 -0.39
CA LYS A 25 1.47 16.96 -1.08
C LYS A 25 0.30 17.54 -1.87
N TRP A 26 -0.46 18.46 -1.26
CA TRP A 26 -1.60 19.12 -1.90
C TRP A 26 -1.17 19.91 -3.13
N ARG A 27 -0.07 20.63 -3.03
CA ARG A 27 0.44 21.44 -4.11
C ARG A 27 1.02 20.57 -5.24
N ALA A 28 1.67 19.45 -4.93
CA ALA A 28 2.09 18.48 -5.94
C ALA A 28 0.89 17.85 -6.68
N TRP A 29 -0.18 17.50 -5.95
CA TRP A 29 -1.43 17.03 -6.54
C TRP A 29 -2.08 18.07 -7.46
N TYR A 30 -2.14 19.33 -7.03
CA TYR A 30 -2.66 20.45 -7.83
C TYR A 30 -1.91 20.63 -9.15
N PHE A 31 -0.61 20.37 -9.15
CA PHE A 31 0.23 20.41 -10.36
C PHE A 31 0.28 19.08 -11.13
N GLY A 32 -0.54 18.09 -10.77
CA GLY A 32 -0.58 16.78 -11.45
C GLY A 32 0.69 15.96 -11.28
N ILE A 33 1.55 16.28 -10.31
CA ILE A 33 2.79 15.55 -10.07
C ILE A 33 2.43 14.22 -9.38
N PRO A 34 2.87 13.07 -9.92
CA PRO A 34 2.57 11.78 -9.33
C PRO A 34 3.07 11.73 -7.88
N HIS A 35 2.13 11.43 -6.99
CA HIS A 35 2.28 11.55 -5.53
C HIS A 35 2.98 10.34 -4.92
N THR A 36 3.13 9.29 -5.71
CA THR A 36 3.83 8.07 -5.37
C THR A 36 5.23 8.19 -5.95
N PRO A 37 6.30 8.19 -5.13
CA PRO A 37 7.61 7.84 -5.66
C PRO A 37 7.40 6.55 -6.44
N GLN A 38 7.97 6.48 -7.66
CA GLN A 38 7.92 5.30 -8.50
C GLN A 38 8.20 4.09 -7.58
N LYS A 39 7.19 3.23 -7.37
CA LYS A 39 7.28 2.13 -6.40
C LYS A 39 8.38 1.19 -6.89
N GLY A 40 9.62 1.44 -6.48
CA GLY A 40 10.77 0.56 -6.69
C GLY A 40 10.68 -0.71 -5.83
N ALA A 41 9.49 -1.05 -5.31
CA ALA A 41 9.30 -2.35 -4.71
C ALA A 41 9.36 -3.37 -5.86
N PRO A 42 10.30 -4.31 -5.85
CA PRO A 42 10.44 -5.27 -6.94
C PRO A 42 9.09 -5.98 -7.17
N LYS A 43 8.74 -6.25 -8.43
CA LYS A 43 7.52 -6.99 -8.73
C LYS A 43 7.65 -8.39 -8.12
N TRP A 44 6.59 -8.90 -7.51
CA TRP A 44 6.57 -10.29 -7.05
C TRP A 44 6.55 -11.20 -8.28
N THR A 45 7.56 -12.06 -8.41
CA THR A 45 7.65 -13.07 -9.45
C THR A 45 6.85 -14.32 -9.06
N GLN A 46 6.69 -15.24 -10.00
CA GLN A 46 6.05 -16.52 -9.73
C GLN A 46 6.89 -17.36 -8.75
N GLU A 47 8.21 -17.31 -8.89
CA GLU A 47 9.17 -17.94 -7.98
C GLU A 47 9.05 -17.39 -6.55
N ASP A 48 8.90 -16.06 -6.40
CA ASP A 48 8.67 -15.45 -5.08
C ASP A 48 7.37 -15.95 -4.43
N ILE A 49 6.32 -16.20 -5.22
CA ILE A 49 5.03 -16.69 -4.73
C ILE A 49 5.14 -18.16 -4.29
N GLU A 50 5.92 -18.97 -5.00
CA GLU A 50 6.17 -20.37 -4.64
C GLU A 50 7.01 -20.47 -3.36
N ALA A 51 8.07 -19.67 -3.25
CA ALA A 51 8.85 -19.54 -2.02
C ALA A 51 7.97 -19.05 -0.85
N LEU A 52 7.06 -18.10 -1.10
CA LEU A 52 6.12 -17.60 -0.11
C LEU A 52 5.17 -18.71 0.39
N LYS A 53 4.70 -19.61 -0.49
CA LYS A 53 3.88 -20.77 -0.10
C LYS A 53 4.66 -21.77 0.76
N GLN A 54 5.87 -22.13 0.34
CA GLN A 54 6.71 -23.08 1.07
C GLN A 54 7.08 -22.58 2.47
N GLN A 55 7.48 -21.32 2.59
CA GLN A 55 7.86 -20.71 3.86
C GLN A 55 6.65 -20.50 4.78
N TRP A 56 5.47 -20.28 4.23
CA TRP A 56 4.24 -20.19 5.02
C TRP A 56 3.91 -21.50 5.74
N GLU A 57 4.04 -22.65 5.07
CA GLU A 57 3.83 -23.96 5.67
C GLU A 57 4.90 -24.30 6.72
N ALA A 58 6.15 -23.86 6.51
CA ALA A 58 7.27 -24.15 7.41
C ALA A 58 7.25 -23.36 8.73
N GLY A 59 6.81 -22.10 8.72
CA GLY A 59 6.84 -21.25 9.92
C GLY A 59 5.99 -19.98 9.86
N ARG A 60 5.02 -19.94 8.93
CA ARG A 60 4.07 -18.84 8.73
C ARG A 60 4.78 -17.47 8.61
N LEU A 61 4.22 -16.44 9.25
CA LEU A 61 4.68 -15.06 9.11
C LEU A 61 6.12 -14.82 9.60
N ALA A 62 6.60 -15.58 10.58
CA ALA A 62 7.96 -15.44 11.10
C ALA A 62 9.01 -15.92 10.09
N ALA A 63 8.78 -17.10 9.49
CA ALA A 63 9.63 -17.63 8.43
C ALA A 63 9.65 -16.73 7.19
N LEU A 64 8.50 -16.16 6.81
CA LEU A 64 8.43 -15.22 5.69
C LEU A 64 9.21 -13.93 5.91
N ARG A 65 9.27 -13.41 7.13
CA ARG A 65 10.09 -12.22 7.42
C ARG A 65 11.58 -12.52 7.32
N ALA A 66 12.00 -13.73 7.71
CA ALA A 66 13.39 -14.16 7.56
C ALA A 66 13.75 -14.40 6.08
N ALA A 67 12.81 -14.92 5.28
CA ALA A 67 13.01 -15.21 3.86
C ALA A 67 12.97 -13.97 2.96
N PHE A 68 12.23 -12.92 3.34
CA PHE A 68 12.06 -11.69 2.56
C PHE A 68 12.42 -10.43 3.37
N PRO A 69 13.69 -10.25 3.80
CA PRO A 69 14.10 -9.12 4.64
C PRO A 69 13.99 -7.76 3.92
N GLU A 70 14.11 -7.75 2.60
CA GLU A 70 13.93 -6.54 1.76
C GLU A 70 12.45 -6.13 1.59
N ARG A 71 11.51 -6.95 2.07
CA ARG A 71 10.06 -6.69 1.96
C ARG A 71 9.49 -6.26 3.29
N THR A 72 8.61 -5.27 3.24
CA THR A 72 7.87 -4.86 4.42
C THR A 72 6.87 -5.94 4.83
N GLU A 73 6.61 -6.04 6.13
CA GLU A 73 5.63 -6.98 6.67
C GLU A 73 4.24 -6.80 6.05
N SER A 74 3.84 -5.55 5.76
CA SER A 74 2.60 -5.25 5.06
C SER A 74 2.57 -5.84 3.65
N ALA A 75 3.66 -5.76 2.90
CA ALA A 75 3.75 -6.34 1.56
C ALA A 75 3.65 -7.87 1.60
N ILE A 76 4.32 -8.51 2.58
CA ILE A 76 4.25 -9.96 2.82
C ILE A 76 2.80 -10.36 3.16
N LYS A 77 2.16 -9.68 4.12
CA LYS A 77 0.77 -9.95 4.52
C LYS A 77 -0.21 -9.84 3.36
N THR A 78 -0.07 -8.79 2.54
CA THR A 78 -0.90 -8.63 1.32
C THR A 78 -0.73 -9.83 0.39
N ARG A 79 0.49 -10.31 0.16
CA ARG A 79 0.75 -11.43 -0.75
C ARG A 79 0.30 -12.77 -0.21
N VAL A 80 0.47 -13.02 1.08
CA VAL A 80 -0.10 -14.19 1.77
C VAL A 80 -1.62 -14.19 1.65
N TRP A 81 -2.27 -13.04 1.87
CA TRP A 81 -3.71 -12.89 1.70
C TRP A 81 -4.16 -13.13 0.24
N GLU A 82 -3.40 -12.65 -0.74
CA GLU A 82 -3.71 -12.82 -2.17
C GLU A 82 -3.52 -14.27 -2.67
N HIS A 83 -2.50 -14.99 -2.20
CA HIS A 83 -2.05 -16.25 -2.83
C HIS A 83 -2.11 -17.52 -1.96
N ILE A 84 -2.19 -17.39 -0.63
CA ILE A 84 -2.14 -18.53 0.31
C ILE A 84 -3.44 -18.69 1.10
N ALA A 85 -4.04 -17.58 1.54
CA ALA A 85 -5.25 -17.60 2.35
C ALA A 85 -6.50 -17.16 1.57
N PRO A 86 -6.91 -17.82 0.46
CA PRO A 86 -8.28 -17.70 0.00
C PRO A 86 -9.15 -18.59 0.88
N ALA A 87 -9.48 -18.14 2.10
CA ALA A 87 -10.72 -18.60 2.71
C ALA A 87 -11.84 -18.03 1.84
N SER A 88 -12.27 -18.81 0.83
CA SER A 88 -13.46 -18.63 -0.02
C SER A 88 -13.98 -17.19 -0.11
N ARG A 89 -13.44 -16.38 -1.04
CA ARG A 89 -14.09 -15.12 -1.43
C ARG A 89 -14.40 -15.18 -2.91
N ASP A 90 -15.61 -15.61 -3.21
CA ASP A 90 -16.24 -15.42 -4.52
C ASP A 90 -16.19 -13.91 -4.87
N ALA A 91 -16.19 -13.59 -6.17
CA ALA A 91 -16.22 -12.22 -6.68
C ALA A 91 -17.35 -11.39 -6.05
N GLN A 92 -18.46 -12.06 -5.73
CA GLN A 92 -19.62 -11.48 -5.06
C GLN A 92 -19.27 -10.92 -3.67
N THR A 93 -18.51 -11.67 -2.85
CA THR A 93 -18.12 -11.22 -1.51
C THR A 93 -17.18 -10.02 -1.57
N ARG A 94 -16.33 -9.93 -2.61
CA ARG A 94 -15.47 -8.75 -2.83
C ARG A 94 -16.28 -7.50 -3.17
N GLU A 95 -17.35 -7.68 -3.96
CA GLU A 95 -18.23 -6.57 -4.32
C GLU A 95 -19.04 -6.09 -3.12
N ASP A 96 -19.58 -7.01 -2.31
CA ASP A 96 -20.31 -6.69 -1.09
C ASP A 96 -19.45 -5.91 -0.08
N ASP A 97 -18.18 -6.30 0.10
CA ASP A 97 -17.27 -5.56 0.99
C ASP A 97 -16.93 -4.17 0.44
N ARG A 98 -16.80 -4.01 -0.89
CA ARG A 98 -16.63 -2.70 -1.53
C ARG A 98 -17.85 -1.82 -1.28
N GLN A 99 -19.05 -2.37 -1.42
CA GLN A 99 -20.29 -1.63 -1.16
C GLN A 99 -20.43 -1.27 0.31
N ARG A 100 -20.12 -2.17 1.24
CA ARG A 100 -20.09 -1.89 2.70
C ARG A 100 -19.11 -0.77 3.05
N HIS A 101 -17.90 -0.81 2.50
CA HIS A 101 -16.91 0.23 2.76
C HIS A 101 -17.35 1.60 2.19
N LYS A 102 -17.99 1.60 1.01
CA LYS A 102 -18.57 2.81 0.40
C LYS A 102 -19.71 3.37 1.25
N ALA A 103 -20.60 2.52 1.75
CA ALA A 103 -21.70 2.91 2.64
C ALA A 103 -21.21 3.46 3.98
N TYR A 104 -20.21 2.81 4.59
CA TYR A 104 -19.57 3.30 5.81
C TYR A 104 -18.96 4.69 5.61
N LYS A 105 -18.24 4.92 4.50
CA LYS A 105 -17.70 6.25 4.17
C LYS A 105 -18.79 7.29 3.94
N ALA A 106 -19.89 6.92 3.30
CA ALA A 106 -21.01 7.83 3.09
C ALA A 106 -21.66 8.25 4.42
N LEU A 107 -21.87 7.29 5.33
CA LEU A 107 -22.41 7.54 6.67
C LEU A 107 -21.48 8.41 7.53
N LEU A 108 -20.19 8.14 7.50
CA LEU A 108 -19.19 8.96 8.19
C LEU A 108 -19.23 10.40 7.68
N ASN A 109 -19.28 10.58 6.36
CA ASN A 109 -19.34 11.90 5.75
C ASN A 109 -20.67 12.64 6.00
N SER A 110 -21.79 11.92 6.18
CA SER A 110 -23.08 12.53 6.55
C SER A 110 -23.21 12.84 8.03
N ALA A 111 -22.52 12.10 8.90
CA ALA A 111 -22.49 12.36 10.35
C ALA A 111 -21.55 13.51 10.75
N THR A 112 -20.71 13.98 9.82
CA THR A 112 -19.76 15.08 10.03
C THR A 112 -20.22 16.40 9.40
N ARG A 113 -21.52 16.53 9.08
CA ARG A 113 -22.19 17.75 8.61
C ARG A 113 -23.29 18.15 9.58
#